data_AF-A0A3D0Q8W0-F1
#
_entry.id   AF-A0A3D0Q8W0-F1
#
_cell.length_a   1.000
_cell.length_b   1.000
_cell.length_c   1.000
_cell.angle_alpha   90.00
_cell.angle_beta   90.00
_cell.angle_gamma   90.00
#
_symmetry.space_group_name_H-M   'P 1'
#
loop_
_entity.id
_entity.type
_entity.pdbx_description
1 polymer ?
#
loop_
_entity_poly.entity_id
_entity_poly.type
_entity_poly.pdbx_seq_one_letter_code
_entity_poly.pdbx_strand_id
1 'polypeptide(L)'
;SGVSTILFNVSFLDSRTGFCAGASGIILSTADGGSSWSRTSLGTPLNVYVVTGTSSNSLWAVGDNGLLLHSTTRGTSWESVFGLTTYSFYGLEVVNDSLVWISGDIGTMLSTRGFSLPTSAPPS
;
A
#
# COMPACT_ATOMS: atom_id res chain seq x y z
N SER A 1 9.77 -1.84 16.35
CA SER A 1 8.97 -0.83 15.63
C SER A 1 8.52 0.35 16.50
N GLY A 2 8.38 0.21 17.83
CA GLY A 2 7.99 1.35 18.69
C GLY A 2 6.54 1.81 18.53
N VAL A 3 5.69 1.01 17.87
CA VAL A 3 4.26 1.29 17.70
C VAL A 3 3.41 0.37 18.56
N SER A 4 2.34 0.90 19.15
CA SER A 4 1.36 0.20 19.97
C SER A 4 0.03 0.05 19.21
N THR A 5 0.09 -0.52 18.01
CA THR A 5 -1.07 -0.74 17.13
C THR A 5 -1.01 -2.15 16.52
N ILE A 6 -2.09 -2.59 15.92
CA ILE A 6 -2.14 -3.87 15.20
C ILE A 6 -1.37 -3.73 13.89
N LEU A 7 -0.56 -4.74 13.57
CA LEU A 7 0.12 -4.88 12.28
C LEU A 7 -0.48 -6.10 11.57
N PHE A 8 -0.81 -5.93 10.28
CA PHE A 8 -1.60 -6.91 9.53
C PHE A 8 -0.77 -7.68 8.50
N ASN A 9 0.23 -7.04 7.91
CA ASN A 9 1.02 -7.64 6.83
C ASN A 9 2.44 -7.09 6.85
N VAL A 10 3.40 -7.92 6.45
CA VAL A 10 4.78 -7.52 6.16
C VAL A 10 5.17 -8.03 4.77
N SER A 11 5.84 -7.19 3.99
CA SER A 11 6.38 -7.54 2.69
C SER A 11 7.81 -7.03 2.56
N PHE A 12 8.62 -7.74 1.78
CA PHE A 12 10.00 -7.35 1.48
C PHE A 12 10.17 -7.33 -0.04
N LEU A 13 10.72 -6.22 -0.55
CA LEU A 13 11.07 -6.09 -1.96
C LEU A 13 12.42 -6.77 -2.25
N ASP A 14 13.28 -6.80 -1.24
CA ASP A 14 14.59 -7.42 -1.25
C ASP A 14 14.99 -7.76 0.21
N SER A 15 16.17 -8.33 0.43
CA SER A 15 16.65 -8.73 1.77
C SER A 15 16.77 -7.59 2.80
N ARG A 16 16.73 -6.32 2.37
CA ARG A 16 16.94 -5.13 3.21
C ARG A 16 15.72 -4.22 3.26
N THR A 17 14.99 -4.07 2.16
CA THR A 17 13.87 -3.15 2.03
C THR A 17 12.56 -3.86 2.33
N GLY A 18 11.90 -3.47 3.41
CA GLY A 18 10.63 -4.05 3.83
C GLY A 18 9.59 -3.01 4.24
N PHE A 19 8.32 -3.41 4.19
CA PHE A 19 7.17 -2.60 4.55
C PHE A 19 6.22 -3.40 5.43
N CYS A 20 5.52 -2.73 6.33
CA CYS A 20 4.53 -3.35 7.20
C CYS A 20 3.26 -2.50 7.24
N ALA A 21 2.12 -3.12 6.97
CA ALA A 21 0.81 -2.47 7.03
C ALA A 21 0.21 -2.60 8.44
N GLY A 22 -0.46 -1.56 8.91
CA GLY A 22 -1.02 -1.52 10.25
C GLY A 22 -2.34 -0.77 10.37
N ALA A 23 -2.91 -0.87 11.56
CA ALA A 23 -4.16 -0.21 11.92
C ALA A 23 -4.01 1.30 12.02
N SER A 24 -5.12 2.02 11.80
CA SER A 24 -5.20 3.49 11.90
C SER A 24 -4.22 4.22 10.98
N GLY A 25 -4.18 3.79 9.71
CA GLY A 25 -3.43 4.46 8.64
C GLY A 25 -1.91 4.41 8.83
N ILE A 26 -1.41 3.38 9.51
CA ILE A 26 0.03 3.23 9.77
C ILE A 26 0.66 2.31 8.74
N ILE A 27 1.74 2.79 8.13
CA ILE A 27 2.68 1.98 7.35
C ILE A 27 4.06 2.15 7.97
N LEU A 28 4.77 1.04 8.17
CA LEU A 28 6.17 1.05 8.57
C LEU A 28 7.06 0.70 7.37
N SER A 29 8.27 1.23 7.34
CA SER A 29 9.29 0.88 6.36
C SER A 29 10.64 0.60 7.03
N THR A 30 11.42 -0.29 6.44
CA THR A 30 12.79 -0.59 6.85
C THR A 30 13.71 -0.61 5.63
N ALA A 31 14.97 -0.25 5.82
CA ALA A 31 16.04 -0.32 4.82
C ALA A 31 17.26 -1.15 5.30
N ASP A 32 17.13 -1.78 6.47
CA ASP A 32 18.20 -2.52 7.15
C ASP A 32 17.76 -3.94 7.55
N GLY A 33 16.83 -4.53 6.77
CA GLY A 33 16.37 -5.89 6.98
C GLY A 33 15.46 -6.05 8.20
N GLY A 34 14.86 -4.96 8.67
CA GLY A 34 13.96 -4.96 9.82
C GLY A 34 14.65 -4.73 11.17
N SER A 35 15.93 -4.37 11.18
CA SER A 35 16.65 -3.99 12.42
C SER A 35 16.08 -2.71 13.00
N SER A 36 15.71 -1.75 12.16
CA SER A 36 14.97 -0.55 12.51
C SER A 36 13.80 -0.30 11.55
N TRP A 37 12.78 0.40 12.03
CA TRP A 37 11.56 0.70 11.28
C TRP A 37 11.17 2.16 11.45
N SER A 38 10.90 2.83 10.34
CA SER A 38 10.38 4.19 10.27
C SER A 38 8.86 4.14 10.08
N ARG A 39 8.14 5.04 10.75
CA ARG A 39 6.67 5.11 10.68
C ARG A 39 6.23 6.23 9.74
N THR A 40 5.34 5.90 8.81
CA THR A 40 4.56 6.84 8.01
C THR A 40 3.10 6.79 8.46
N SER A 41 2.51 7.96 8.71
CA SER A 41 1.08 8.10 9.01
C SER A 41 0.36 8.66 7.79
N LEU A 42 -0.70 7.99 7.35
CA LEU A 42 -1.51 8.39 6.20
C LEU A 42 -2.56 9.45 6.55
N GLY A 43 -2.71 9.79 7.84
CA GLY A 43 -3.71 10.78 8.28
C GLY A 43 -5.16 10.28 8.23
N THR A 44 -5.37 8.96 8.20
CA THR A 44 -6.70 8.33 8.15
C THR A 44 -6.86 7.33 9.29
N PRO A 45 -8.07 7.16 9.87
CA PRO A 45 -8.34 6.13 10.88
C PRO A 45 -8.48 4.72 10.29
N LEU A 46 -8.56 4.60 8.97
CA LEU A 46 -8.78 3.32 8.27
C LEU A 46 -7.58 2.38 8.44
N ASN A 47 -7.84 1.07 8.54
CA ASN A 47 -6.78 0.08 8.58
C ASN A 47 -6.17 -0.13 7.19
N VAL A 48 -4.85 -0.31 7.15
CA VAL A 48 -4.14 -0.80 5.97
C VAL A 48 -3.89 -2.28 6.18
N TYR A 49 -4.43 -3.13 5.32
CA TYR A 49 -4.33 -4.59 5.47
C TYR A 49 -3.13 -5.17 4.74
N VAL A 50 -2.80 -4.65 3.56
CA VAL A 50 -1.66 -5.13 2.76
C VAL A 50 -0.89 -3.95 2.22
N VAL A 51 0.43 -4.07 2.22
CA VAL A 51 1.35 -3.17 1.51
C VAL A 51 2.40 -4.00 0.81
N THR A 52 2.61 -3.82 -0.48
CA THR A 52 3.68 -4.48 -1.25
C THR A 52 3.96 -3.71 -2.53
N GLY A 53 4.93 -4.14 -3.32
CA GLY A 53 5.30 -3.44 -4.53
C GLY A 53 6.40 -4.17 -5.31
N THR A 54 7.06 -3.42 -6.18
CA THR A 54 8.20 -3.88 -6.97
C THR A 54 9.46 -3.14 -6.57
N SER A 55 10.62 -3.62 -7.02
CA SER A 55 11.91 -2.96 -6.79
C SER A 55 12.05 -1.61 -7.51
N SER A 56 11.11 -1.21 -8.37
CA SER A 56 11.15 0.04 -9.15
C SER A 56 10.62 1.26 -8.39
N ASN A 57 10.48 1.17 -7.07
CA ASN A 57 9.92 2.19 -6.17
C ASN A 57 8.39 2.35 -6.22
N SER A 58 7.69 1.50 -6.98
CA SER A 58 6.24 1.45 -7.04
C SER A 58 5.70 0.58 -5.91
N LEU A 59 4.92 1.17 -5.00
CA LEU A 59 4.25 0.47 -3.90
C LEU A 59 2.76 0.68 -3.94
N TRP A 60 2.03 -0.33 -3.48
CA TRP A 60 0.60 -0.34 -3.37
C TRP A 60 0.18 -0.74 -1.97
N ALA A 61 -0.87 -0.10 -1.47
CA ALA A 61 -1.47 -0.44 -0.19
C ALA A 61 -2.99 -0.48 -0.30
N VAL A 62 -3.60 -1.43 0.41
CA VAL A 62 -5.05 -1.62 0.42
C VAL A 62 -5.59 -1.78 1.84
N GLY A 63 -6.86 -1.40 2.04
CA GLY A 63 -7.45 -1.36 3.36
C GLY A 63 -8.97 -1.23 3.39
N ASP A 64 -9.47 -0.75 4.54
CA ASP A 64 -10.89 -0.53 4.79
C ASP A 64 -11.53 0.44 3.79
N ASN A 65 -12.84 0.29 3.58
CA ASN A 65 -13.69 1.31 2.94
C ASN A 65 -13.19 1.77 1.55
N GLY A 66 -12.70 0.85 0.73
CA GLY A 66 -12.18 1.16 -0.59
C GLY A 66 -10.82 1.86 -0.60
N LEU A 67 -10.08 1.84 0.52
CA LEU A 67 -8.73 2.41 0.59
C LEU A 67 -7.80 1.67 -0.38
N LEU A 68 -7.42 2.37 -1.45
CA LEU A 68 -6.37 1.95 -2.39
C LEU A 68 -5.39 3.10 -2.52
N LEU A 69 -4.12 2.83 -2.24
CA LEU A 69 -3.04 3.81 -2.28
C LEU A 69 -1.94 3.33 -3.22
N HIS A 70 -1.34 4.29 -3.93
CA HIS A 70 -0.17 4.08 -4.77
C HIS A 70 0.94 5.05 -4.35
N SER A 71 2.18 4.58 -4.34
CA SER A 71 3.37 5.39 -4.10
C SER A 71 4.39 5.12 -5.18
N THR A 72 4.96 6.19 -5.73
CA THR A 72 6.11 6.15 -6.65
C THR A 72 7.42 6.56 -5.95
N THR A 73 7.36 6.79 -4.63
CA THR A 73 8.42 7.40 -3.82
C THR A 73 8.85 6.48 -2.68
N ARG A 74 8.76 5.16 -2.88
CA ARG A 74 9.06 4.12 -1.87
C ARG A 74 8.33 4.32 -0.54
N GLY A 75 7.09 4.80 -0.59
CA GLY A 75 6.24 4.95 0.59
C GLY A 75 6.54 6.18 1.45
N THR A 76 7.34 7.12 0.95
CA THR A 76 7.52 8.44 1.60
C THR A 76 6.32 9.34 1.36
N SER A 77 5.67 9.24 0.20
CA SER A 77 4.37 9.83 -0.12
C SER A 77 3.43 8.79 -0.71
N TRP A 78 2.13 8.97 -0.49
CA TRP A 78 1.08 8.06 -0.96
C TRP A 78 -0.05 8.88 -1.60
N GLU A 79 -0.53 8.42 -2.74
CA GLU A 79 -1.66 8.99 -3.45
C GLU A 79 -2.83 8.02 -3.41
N SER A 80 -4.01 8.52 -3.07
CA SER A 80 -5.22 7.72 -3.05
C SER A 80 -5.80 7.55 -4.45
N VAL A 81 -6.19 6.32 -4.77
CA VAL A 81 -6.96 6.00 -5.97
C VAL A 81 -8.43 5.90 -5.56
N PHE A 82 -9.23 6.91 -5.91
CA PHE A 82 -10.62 7.03 -5.47
C PHE A 82 -11.64 6.53 -6.50
N GLY A 83 -12.89 6.34 -6.04
CA GLY A 83 -14.06 6.18 -6.91
C GLY A 83 -14.30 4.77 -7.45
N LEU A 84 -13.60 3.76 -6.93
CA LEU A 84 -13.73 2.38 -7.38
C LEU A 84 -14.86 1.63 -6.66
N THR A 85 -14.92 1.74 -5.34
CA THR A 85 -15.95 1.14 -4.46
C THR A 85 -15.75 1.64 -3.03
N THR A 86 -16.69 1.34 -2.13
CA THR A 86 -16.56 1.51 -0.68
C THR A 86 -16.33 0.19 0.06
N TYR A 87 -16.19 -0.92 -0.67
CA TYR A 87 -15.89 -2.24 -0.11
C TYR A 87 -14.42 -2.35 0.32
N SER A 88 -14.16 -3.07 1.41
CA SER A 88 -12.80 -3.23 1.91
C SER A 88 -11.99 -4.17 1.01
N PHE A 89 -10.70 -3.91 0.93
CA PHE A 89 -9.76 -4.72 0.16
C PHE A 89 -8.81 -5.45 1.12
N TYR A 90 -8.61 -6.74 0.89
CA TYR A 90 -7.82 -7.61 1.76
C TYR A 90 -6.66 -8.32 1.06
N GLY A 91 -6.70 -8.39 -0.27
CA GLY A 91 -5.66 -9.04 -1.06
C GLY A 91 -5.11 -8.09 -2.11
N LEU A 92 -3.80 -8.15 -2.29
CA LEU A 92 -3.09 -7.39 -3.31
C LEU A 92 -1.93 -8.23 -3.86
N GLU A 93 -1.92 -8.40 -5.17
CA GLU A 93 -0.87 -9.13 -5.89
C GLU A 93 -0.29 -8.23 -6.98
N VAL A 94 1.03 -8.00 -6.93
CA VAL A 94 1.75 -7.17 -7.89
C VAL A 94 2.46 -8.08 -8.88
N VAL A 95 1.96 -8.15 -10.11
CA VAL A 95 2.58 -8.95 -11.17
C VAL A 95 3.75 -8.20 -11.78
N ASN A 96 3.62 -6.89 -11.96
CA ASN A 96 4.65 -5.96 -12.40
C ASN A 96 4.17 -4.51 -12.20
N ASP A 97 4.99 -3.54 -12.61
CA ASP A 97 4.73 -2.09 -12.45
C ASP A 97 3.42 -1.60 -13.08
N SER A 98 2.84 -2.34 -14.02
CA SER A 98 1.60 -1.96 -14.72
C SER A 98 0.42 -2.88 -14.43
N LEU A 99 0.63 -4.02 -13.76
CA LEU A 99 -0.42 -5.00 -13.49
C LEU A 99 -0.45 -5.37 -12.01
N VAL A 100 -1.49 -4.89 -11.34
CA VAL A 100 -1.82 -5.25 -9.96
C VAL A 100 -3.24 -5.80 -9.93
N TRP A 101 -3.43 -6.88 -9.16
CA TRP A 101 -4.72 -7.45 -8.84
C TRP A 101 -5.09 -7.14 -7.39
N ILE A 102 -6.34 -6.76 -7.17
CA ILE A 102 -6.87 -6.38 -5.86
C ILE A 102 -8.13 -7.21 -5.62
N SER A 103 -8.25 -7.80 -4.42
CA SER A 103 -9.41 -8.58 -4.01
C SER A 103 -9.97 -8.10 -2.68
N GLY A 104 -11.29 -8.17 -2.51
CA GLY A 104 -11.96 -7.64 -1.33
C GLY A 104 -13.35 -8.22 -1.07
N ASP A 105 -14.09 -7.49 -0.24
CA ASP A 105 -15.45 -7.80 0.15
C ASP A 105 -16.37 -8.12 -1.04
N ILE A 106 -17.35 -9.00 -0.80
CA ILE A 106 -18.45 -9.30 -1.74
C ILE A 106 -17.94 -9.72 -3.13
N GLY A 107 -16.85 -10.50 -3.17
CA GLY A 107 -16.27 -11.00 -4.43
C GLY A 107 -15.64 -9.91 -5.30
N THR A 108 -15.34 -8.74 -4.72
CA THR A 108 -14.69 -7.65 -5.45
C THR A 108 -13.32 -8.12 -5.96
N MET A 109 -13.11 -7.96 -7.26
CA MET A 109 -11.85 -8.21 -7.95
C MET A 109 -11.61 -7.05 -8.92
N LEU A 110 -10.50 -6.34 -8.73
CA LEU A 110 -10.11 -5.21 -9.57
C LEU A 110 -8.71 -5.45 -10.14
N SER A 111 -8.42 -4.80 -11.26
CA SER A 111 -7.05 -4.68 -11.76
C SER A 111 -6.77 -3.28 -12.27
N THR A 112 -5.50 -2.89 -12.27
CA THR A 112 -5.02 -1.62 -12.84
C THR A 112 -5.28 -1.49 -14.34
N ARG A 113 -5.74 -2.55 -15.03
CA ARG A 113 -6.22 -2.47 -16.42
C ARG A 113 -7.64 -1.91 -16.53
N GLY A 114 -8.40 -1.93 -15.43
CA GLY A 114 -9.80 -1.50 -15.37
C GLY A 114 -10.02 -0.07 -14.90
N PHE A 115 -8.97 0.66 -14.47
CA PHE A 115 -9.07 2.04 -14.02
C PHE A 115 -7.81 2.83 -14.32
N SER A 116 -7.96 4.15 -14.52
CA SER A 116 -6.82 5.06 -14.73
C SER A 116 -6.13 5.37 -13.41
N LEU A 117 -4.80 5.25 -13.40
CA LEU A 117 -3.97 5.71 -12.29
C LEU A 117 -3.99 7.25 -12.21
N PRO A 118 -3.79 7.83 -11.01
CA PRO A 118 -3.45 9.24 -10.91
C PRO A 118 -2.23 9.50 -11.80
N THR A 119 -2.38 10.35 -12.81
CA THR A 119 -1.25 10.74 -13.64
C THR A 119 -0.39 11.67 -12.79
N SER A 120 0.78 11.19 -12.35
CA SER A 120 1.78 12.05 -11.72
C SER A 120 2.31 13.03 -12.77
N ALA A 121 1.70 14.20 -12.90
CA ALA A 121 2.37 15.32 -13.55
C ALA A 121 3.53 15.73 -12.62
N PRO A 122 4.79 15.79 -13.10
CA PRO A 122 5.87 16.32 -12.27
C PRO A 122 5.56 17.79 -11.93
N PRO A 123 5.89 18.26 -10.73
CA PRO A 123 5.74 19.68 -10.40
C PRO A 123 6.59 20.51 -11.37
N SER A 124 5.97 21.55 -11.92
CA SER A 124 6.57 22.57 -12.81
C SER A 124 7.69 23.35 -12.13
#